data_AF-A0AAJ1K8U2-F1
#
_entry.id   AF-A0AAJ1K8U2-F1
#
_cell.length_a   1.000
_cell.length_b   1.000
_cell.length_c   1.000
_cell.angle_alpha   90.00
_cell.angle_beta   90.00
_cell.angle_gamma   90.00
#
_symmetry.space_group_name_H-M   'P 1'
#
loop_
_entity.id
_entity.type
_entity.pdbx_description
1 polymer ?
#
loop_
_entity_poly.entity_id
_entity_poly.type
_entity_poly.pdbx_seq_one_letter_code
_entity_poly.pdbx_strand_id
1 'polypeptide(L)'
;MAKKPMTREELLAQLDALDNSTEVGKLNAEITRLTNENSTLVAQRQELERQLKQEREAMNLVREAIRKVDVRTRSHGGDRPGYAEAAAAADRSDRMAMAEVRAGILRGTHDPATGLPYTAETKPQRDLTAGTPKVTQKELASIFPALSGPEVDVTDTADALAETDLAEHQSALEIATA
;
A
#
# COMPACT_ATOMS: atom_id res chain seq x y z
N MET A 1 67.66 23.68 63.70
CA MET A 1 68.31 24.30 62.53
C MET A 1 67.21 24.91 61.67
N ALA A 2 67.11 26.24 61.62
CA ALA A 2 66.13 26.91 60.77
C ALA A 2 66.53 26.71 59.30
N LYS A 3 65.60 26.19 58.48
CA LYS A 3 65.81 26.11 57.02
C LYS A 3 66.14 27.52 56.52
N LYS A 4 67.23 27.66 55.77
CA LYS A 4 67.55 28.94 55.10
C LYS A 4 66.32 29.36 54.27
N PRO A 5 65.94 30.65 54.30
CA PRO A 5 64.85 31.13 53.47
C PRO A 5 65.19 30.90 52.00
N MET A 6 64.23 30.33 51.29
CA MET A 6 64.36 29.97 49.89
C MET A 6 64.51 31.24 49.04
N THR A 7 65.38 31.20 48.04
CA THR A 7 65.61 32.36 47.17
C THR A 7 64.44 32.54 46.22
N ARG A 8 64.21 33.79 45.76
CA ARG A 8 63.11 34.11 44.83
C ARG A 8 63.19 33.27 43.54
N GLU A 9 64.39 33.01 43.04
CA GLU A 9 64.60 32.21 41.83
C GLU A 9 64.22 30.75 42.04
N GLU A 10 64.56 30.17 43.20
CA GLU A 10 64.15 28.81 43.57
C GLU A 10 62.62 28.67 43.70
N LEU A 11 61.94 29.69 44.23
CA LEU A 11 60.48 29.71 44.33
C LEU A 11 59.78 29.81 42.96
N LEU A 12 60.32 30.61 42.04
CA LEU A 12 59.79 30.70 40.67
C LEU A 12 59.99 29.38 39.92
N ALA A 13 61.17 28.77 40.02
CA ALA A 13 61.42 27.46 39.40
C ALA A 13 60.50 26.35 39.96
N GLN A 14 60.18 26.40 41.26
CA GLN A 14 59.20 25.49 41.85
C GLN A 14 57.78 25.73 41.35
N LEU A 15 57.38 27.00 41.18
CA LEU A 15 56.06 27.34 40.64
C LEU A 15 55.93 26.86 39.20
N ASP A 16 56.92 27.13 38.35
CA ASP A 16 56.94 26.68 36.96
C ASP A 16 56.92 25.14 36.86
N ALA A 17 57.67 24.44 37.71
CA ALA A 17 57.64 22.98 37.78
C ALA A 17 56.27 22.44 38.22
N LEU A 18 55.60 23.12 39.16
CA LEU A 18 54.28 22.75 39.64
C LEU A 18 53.23 22.96 38.55
N ASP A 19 53.25 24.11 37.87
CA ASP A 19 52.34 24.42 36.77
C ASP A 19 52.49 23.41 35.63
N ASN A 20 53.72 23.15 35.19
CA ASN A 20 54.01 22.12 34.19
C ASN A 20 53.51 20.73 34.62
N SER A 21 53.69 20.34 35.89
CA SER A 21 53.20 19.06 36.40
C SER A 21 51.67 18.96 36.36
N THR A 22 50.96 20.05 36.66
CA THR A 22 49.49 20.06 36.61
C THR A 22 48.96 20.00 35.18
N GLU A 23 49.61 20.69 34.24
CA GLU A 23 49.26 20.65 32.82
C GLU A 23 49.51 19.27 32.22
N VAL A 24 50.67 18.67 32.49
CA VAL A 24 50.99 17.28 32.09
C VAL A 24 49.97 16.29 32.66
N GLY A 25 49.53 16.48 33.91
CA GLY A 25 48.48 15.66 34.52
C GLY A 25 47.15 15.75 33.77
N LYS A 26 46.73 16.96 33.38
CA LYS A 26 45.51 17.19 32.59
C LYS A 26 45.62 16.56 31.19
N LEU A 27 46.75 16.75 30.52
CA LEU A 27 47.00 16.17 29.20
C LEU A 27 46.97 14.64 29.24
N ASN A 28 47.57 14.02 30.26
CA ASN A 28 47.54 12.56 30.43
C ASN A 28 46.11 12.03 30.68
N ALA A 29 45.30 12.75 31.46
CA ALA A 29 43.90 12.40 31.67
C ALA A 29 43.11 12.45 30.35
N GLU A 30 43.32 13.50 29.54
CA GLU A 30 42.65 13.63 28.24
C GLU A 30 43.15 12.58 27.22
N ILE A 31 44.46 12.29 27.19
CA ILE A 31 45.02 11.20 26.38
C ILE A 31 44.34 9.87 26.75
N THR A 32 44.19 9.59 28.05
CA THR A 32 43.54 8.36 28.52
C THR A 32 42.08 8.32 28.09
N ARG A 33 41.36 9.43 28.20
CA ARG A 33 39.97 9.56 27.77
C ARG A 33 39.82 9.30 26.26
N LEU A 34 40.61 9.99 25.44
CA LEU A 34 40.61 9.86 23.99
C LEU A 34 41.04 8.46 23.54
N THR A 35 41.96 7.82 24.26
CA THR A 35 42.38 6.44 23.98
C THR A 35 41.23 5.47 24.23
N ASN A 36 40.49 5.63 25.33
CA ASN A 36 39.33 4.81 25.64
C ASN A 36 38.19 5.02 24.62
N GLU A 37 37.94 6.28 24.25
CA GLU A 37 36.96 6.62 23.22
C GLU A 37 37.32 6.00 21.87
N ASN A 38 38.57 6.14 21.42
CA ASN A 38 39.04 5.50 20.19
C ASN A 38 38.91 3.97 20.23
N SER A 39 39.24 3.33 21.35
CA SER A 39 39.08 1.87 21.48
C SER A 39 37.62 1.44 21.33
N THR A 40 36.69 2.23 21.87
CA THR A 40 35.24 1.99 21.77
C THR A 40 34.75 2.18 20.34
N LEU A 41 35.16 3.26 19.69
CA LEU A 41 34.79 3.55 18.29
C LEU A 41 35.34 2.49 17.34
N VAL A 42 36.57 2.00 17.56
CA VAL A 42 37.14 0.90 16.78
C VAL A 42 36.35 -0.39 16.95
N ALA A 43 35.95 -0.74 18.17
CA ALA A 43 35.12 -1.92 18.43
C ALA A 43 33.75 -1.81 17.76
N GLN A 44 33.09 -0.64 17.87
CA GLN A 44 31.82 -0.37 17.19
C GLN A 44 31.94 -0.48 15.67
N ARG A 45 33.01 0.08 15.09
CA ARG A 45 33.27 -0.01 13.65
C ARG A 45 33.43 -1.45 13.20
N GLN A 46 34.21 -2.26 13.92
CA GLN A 46 34.42 -3.67 13.58
C GLN A 46 33.11 -4.47 13.61
N GLU A 47 32.26 -4.21 14.60
CA GLU A 47 30.96 -4.86 14.72
C GLU A 47 30.02 -4.46 13.56
N LEU A 48 29.98 -3.17 13.19
CA LEU A 48 29.21 -2.70 12.04
C LEU A 48 29.73 -3.30 10.72
N GLU A 49 31.04 -3.42 10.54
CA GLU A 49 31.64 -4.07 9.36
C GLU A 49 31.24 -5.56 9.28
N ARG A 50 31.19 -6.25 10.43
CA ARG A 50 30.71 -7.63 10.53
C ARG A 50 29.23 -7.75 10.14
N GLN A 51 28.37 -6.86 10.65
CA GLN A 51 26.95 -6.83 10.31
C GLN A 51 26.73 -6.56 8.82
N LEU A 52 27.45 -5.58 8.25
CA LEU A 52 27.36 -5.24 6.83
C LEU A 52 27.78 -6.43 5.94
N LYS A 53 28.80 -7.19 6.35
CA LYS A 53 29.18 -8.42 5.66
C LYS A 53 28.06 -9.47 5.68
N GLN A 54 27.43 -9.67 6.84
CA GLN A 54 26.31 -10.61 6.98
C GLN A 54 25.10 -10.21 6.12
N GLU A 55 24.77 -8.91 6.08
CA GLU A 55 23.69 -8.41 5.21
C GLU A 55 24.02 -8.59 3.72
N ARG A 56 25.27 -8.34 3.31
CA ARG A 56 25.70 -8.59 1.93
C ARG A 56 25.57 -10.07 1.54
N GLU A 57 25.95 -10.97 2.44
CA GLU A 57 25.80 -12.42 2.23
C GLU A 57 24.32 -12.82 2.15
N ALA A 58 23.47 -12.32 3.04
CA ALA A 58 22.03 -12.55 3.01
C ALA A 58 21.39 -12.03 1.71
N MET A 59 21.76 -10.83 1.27
CA MET A 59 21.29 -10.25 0.01
C MET A 59 21.73 -11.08 -1.21
N ASN A 60 22.94 -11.63 -1.20
CA ASN A 60 23.39 -12.53 -2.26
C ASN A 60 22.59 -13.84 -2.28
N LEU A 61 22.29 -14.43 -1.12
CA LEU A 61 21.43 -15.61 -1.02
C LEU A 61 20.02 -15.34 -1.56
N VAL A 62 19.42 -14.19 -1.19
CA VAL A 62 18.12 -13.77 -1.73
C VAL A 62 18.18 -13.60 -3.25
N ARG A 63 19.22 -12.95 -3.78
CA ARG A 63 19.41 -12.81 -5.23
C ARG A 63 19.54 -14.17 -5.92
N GLU A 64 20.27 -15.12 -5.35
CA GLU A 64 20.38 -16.47 -5.90
C GLU A 64 19.06 -17.23 -5.86
N ALA A 65 18.29 -17.10 -4.77
CA ALA A 65 16.97 -17.71 -4.66
C ALA A 65 16.00 -17.15 -5.71
N ILE A 66 15.97 -15.82 -5.88
CA ILE A 66 15.17 -15.16 -6.92
C ILE A 66 15.61 -15.63 -8.31
N ARG A 67 16.92 -15.66 -8.60
CA ARG A 67 17.43 -16.18 -9.87
C ARG A 67 17.01 -17.62 -10.12
N LYS A 68 17.04 -18.49 -9.11
CA LYS A 68 16.57 -19.89 -9.25
C LYS A 68 15.08 -19.97 -9.55
N VAL A 69 14.26 -19.12 -8.92
CA VAL A 69 12.82 -19.03 -9.22
C VAL A 69 12.60 -18.52 -10.63
N ASP A 70 13.26 -17.43 -11.04
CA ASP A 70 13.13 -16.82 -12.37
C ASP A 70 13.62 -17.78 -13.49
N VAL A 71 14.74 -18.48 -13.29
CA VAL A 71 15.21 -19.51 -14.24
C VAL A 71 14.20 -20.66 -14.31
N ARG A 72 13.62 -21.10 -13.19
CA ARG A 72 12.61 -22.16 -13.16
C ARG A 72 11.29 -21.72 -13.83
N THR A 73 10.88 -20.47 -13.65
CA THR A 73 9.67 -19.92 -14.28
C THR A 73 9.89 -19.64 -15.77
N ARG A 74 11.09 -19.24 -16.23
CA ARG A 74 11.35 -19.10 -17.68
C ARG A 74 11.56 -20.44 -18.38
N SER A 75 12.30 -21.37 -17.78
CA SER A 75 12.54 -22.71 -18.36
C SER A 75 11.30 -23.60 -18.39
N HIS A 76 10.32 -23.37 -17.51
CA HIS A 76 9.07 -24.12 -17.49
C HIS A 76 7.81 -23.28 -17.78
N GLY A 77 7.91 -21.96 -17.96
CA GLY A 77 6.74 -21.07 -18.11
C GLY A 77 6.32 -20.81 -19.55
N GLY A 78 7.19 -21.06 -20.53
CA GLY A 78 6.81 -20.99 -21.95
C GLY A 78 5.82 -22.09 -22.37
N ASP A 79 5.98 -23.30 -21.82
CA ASP A 79 5.24 -24.50 -22.22
C ASP A 79 4.32 -25.09 -21.12
N ARG A 80 4.10 -24.37 -20.01
CA ARG A 80 3.14 -24.81 -18.99
C ARG A 80 1.71 -24.45 -19.40
N PRO A 81 0.82 -25.43 -19.63
CA PRO A 81 -0.60 -25.13 -19.82
C PRO A 81 -1.12 -24.39 -18.57
N GLY A 82 -1.67 -23.20 -18.78
CA GLY A 82 -2.27 -22.37 -17.73
C GLY A 82 -1.57 -21.04 -17.41
N TYR A 83 -0.32 -20.81 -17.83
CA TYR A 83 0.35 -19.52 -17.53
C TYR A 83 -0.22 -18.36 -18.36
N ALA A 84 -0.49 -18.60 -19.65
CA ALA A 84 -1.21 -17.66 -20.52
C ALA A 84 -2.65 -17.45 -20.04
N GLU A 85 -3.29 -18.48 -19.50
CA GLU A 85 -4.65 -18.39 -18.97
C GLU A 85 -4.70 -17.60 -17.66
N ALA A 86 -3.72 -17.78 -16.76
CA ALA A 86 -3.59 -17.02 -15.53
C ALA A 86 -3.27 -15.54 -15.80
N ALA A 87 -2.38 -15.26 -16.75
CA ALA A 87 -2.08 -13.88 -17.19
C ALA A 87 -3.32 -13.21 -17.81
N ALA A 88 -4.05 -13.92 -18.67
CA ALA A 88 -5.29 -13.42 -19.26
C ALA A 88 -6.42 -13.27 -18.21
N ALA A 89 -6.47 -14.13 -17.19
CA ALA A 89 -7.42 -14.01 -16.09
C ALA A 89 -7.13 -12.80 -15.20
N ALA A 90 -5.86 -12.53 -14.89
CA ALA A 90 -5.43 -11.34 -14.16
C ALA A 90 -5.76 -10.05 -14.93
N ASP A 91 -5.48 -10.03 -16.23
CA ASP A 91 -5.79 -8.86 -17.06
C ASP A 91 -7.32 -8.63 -17.18
N ARG A 92 -8.13 -9.71 -17.21
CA ARG A 92 -9.60 -9.60 -17.13
C ARG A 92 -10.06 -9.06 -15.79
N SER A 93 -9.49 -9.51 -14.67
CA SER A 93 -9.87 -9.02 -13.33
C SER A 93 -9.55 -7.55 -13.16
N ASP A 94 -8.39 -7.10 -13.66
CA ASP A 94 -7.98 -5.70 -13.55
C ASP A 94 -8.89 -4.77 -14.37
N ARG A 95 -9.27 -5.21 -15.58
CA ARG A 95 -10.25 -4.50 -16.40
C ARG A 95 -11.63 -4.43 -15.76
N MET A 96 -12.10 -5.51 -15.13
CA MET A 96 -13.36 -5.51 -14.38
C MET A 96 -13.31 -4.57 -13.17
N ALA A 97 -12.24 -4.61 -12.38
CA ALA A 97 -12.08 -3.72 -11.23
C ALA A 97 -12.14 -2.23 -11.64
N MET A 98 -11.50 -1.87 -12.75
CA MET A 98 -11.58 -0.50 -13.28
C MET A 98 -12.97 -0.12 -13.79
N ALA A 99 -13.69 -1.07 -14.40
CA ALA A 99 -15.06 -0.85 -14.84
C ALA A 99 -16.03 -0.68 -13.65
N GLU A 100 -15.86 -1.47 -12.59
CA GLU A 100 -16.63 -1.36 -11.34
C GLU A 100 -16.43 0.01 -10.70
N VAL A 101 -15.19 0.50 -10.61
CA VAL A 101 -14.89 1.84 -10.08
C VAL A 101 -15.52 2.94 -10.92
N ARG A 102 -15.45 2.87 -12.26
CA ARG A 102 -16.08 3.86 -13.15
C ARG A 102 -17.60 3.86 -13.08
N ALA A 103 -18.20 2.70 -12.88
CA ALA A 103 -19.64 2.55 -12.70
C ALA A 103 -20.11 2.92 -11.27
N GLY A 104 -19.19 3.30 -10.37
CA GLY A 104 -19.51 3.63 -8.98
C GLY A 104 -20.00 2.41 -8.19
N ILE A 105 -19.72 1.19 -8.66
CA ILE A 105 -20.14 -0.04 -8.01
C ILE A 105 -19.26 -0.24 -6.78
N LEU A 106 -19.82 0.07 -5.60
CA LEU A 106 -19.20 -0.27 -4.33
C LEU A 106 -19.39 -1.75 -4.06
N ARG A 107 -18.30 -2.51 -4.09
CA ARG A 107 -18.32 -3.93 -3.74
C ARG A 107 -18.71 -4.06 -2.27
N GLY A 108 -19.89 -4.60 -2.01
CA GLY A 108 -20.30 -4.94 -0.66
C GLY A 108 -19.25 -5.86 -0.06
N THR A 109 -18.77 -5.56 1.14
CA THR A 109 -17.75 -6.36 1.81
C THR A 109 -18.34 -7.53 2.58
N HIS A 110 -19.65 -7.52 2.83
CA HIS A 110 -20.36 -8.49 3.67
C HIS A 110 -21.73 -8.85 3.08
N ASP A 111 -22.14 -10.10 3.26
CA ASP A 111 -23.50 -10.57 2.99
C ASP A 111 -24.49 -9.87 3.93
N PRO A 112 -25.51 -9.15 3.43
CA PRO A 112 -26.43 -8.43 4.29
C PRO A 112 -27.34 -9.34 5.13
N ALA A 113 -27.48 -10.63 4.78
CA ALA A 113 -28.27 -11.57 5.59
C ALA A 113 -27.50 -12.09 6.81
N THR A 114 -26.19 -12.30 6.67
CA THR A 114 -25.35 -12.93 7.71
C THR A 114 -24.33 -11.99 8.34
N GLY A 115 -24.04 -10.85 7.71
CA GLY A 115 -23.01 -9.90 8.11
C GLY A 115 -21.59 -10.44 7.94
N LEU A 116 -21.41 -11.61 7.31
CA LEU A 116 -20.10 -12.23 7.08
C LEU A 116 -19.47 -11.75 5.77
N PRO A 117 -18.14 -11.70 5.68
CA PRO A 117 -17.48 -11.27 4.46
C PRO A 117 -17.80 -12.21 3.29
N TYR A 118 -17.93 -11.66 2.08
CA TYR A 118 -18.14 -12.49 0.89
C TYR A 118 -16.90 -13.37 0.64
N THR A 119 -17.08 -14.68 0.74
CA THR A 119 -16.08 -15.69 0.39
C THR A 119 -16.57 -16.52 -0.80
N ALA A 120 -15.71 -17.36 -1.39
CA ALA A 120 -16.12 -18.27 -2.47
C ALA A 120 -17.28 -19.22 -2.07
N GLU A 121 -17.51 -19.40 -0.77
CA GLU A 121 -18.58 -20.23 -0.20
C GLU A 121 -19.86 -19.44 0.10
N THR A 122 -19.82 -18.10 0.06
CA THR A 122 -21.02 -17.29 0.23
C THR A 122 -21.93 -17.44 -0.98
N LYS A 123 -23.19 -17.84 -0.73
CA LYS A 123 -24.17 -18.02 -1.79
C LYS A 123 -24.52 -16.66 -2.41
N PRO A 124 -24.56 -16.54 -3.75
CA PRO A 124 -25.01 -15.32 -4.39
C PRO A 124 -26.47 -15.07 -4.04
N GLN A 125 -26.84 -13.80 -3.85
CA GLN A 125 -28.22 -13.41 -3.56
C GLN A 125 -29.18 -13.77 -4.69
N ARG A 126 -28.69 -13.75 -5.94
CA ARG A 126 -29.42 -14.21 -7.12
C ARG A 126 -28.45 -14.79 -8.13
N ASP A 127 -28.82 -15.92 -8.71
CA ASP A 127 -28.14 -16.48 -9.87
C ASP A 127 -28.72 -15.88 -11.15
N LEU A 128 -27.84 -15.40 -12.04
CA LEU A 128 -28.19 -14.83 -13.35
C LEU A 128 -27.75 -15.74 -14.50
N THR A 129 -27.59 -17.04 -14.23
CA THR A 129 -27.34 -18.05 -15.26
C THR A 129 -28.40 -18.04 -16.36
N ALA A 130 -27.99 -18.42 -17.57
CA ALA A 130 -28.87 -18.45 -18.72
C ALA A 130 -30.11 -19.34 -18.46
N GLY A 131 -31.30 -18.82 -18.76
CA GLY A 131 -32.58 -19.50 -18.50
C GLY A 131 -33.25 -19.11 -17.19
N THR A 132 -32.59 -18.34 -16.32
CA THR A 132 -33.25 -17.75 -15.15
C THR A 132 -34.26 -16.66 -15.57
N PRO A 133 -35.38 -16.53 -14.85
CA PRO A 133 -36.37 -15.48 -15.13
C PRO A 133 -35.74 -14.08 -15.07
N LYS A 134 -36.18 -13.17 -15.95
CA LYS A 134 -35.76 -11.76 -15.90
C LYS A 134 -36.06 -11.18 -14.52
N VAL A 135 -35.17 -10.31 -14.03
CA VAL A 135 -35.36 -9.64 -12.74
C VAL A 135 -36.60 -8.76 -12.83
N THR A 136 -37.53 -8.95 -11.90
CA THR A 136 -38.73 -8.12 -11.81
C THR A 136 -38.43 -6.82 -11.05
N GLN A 137 -39.16 -5.75 -11.35
CA GLN A 137 -38.97 -4.46 -10.68
C GLN A 137 -39.19 -4.55 -9.16
N LYS A 138 -40.11 -5.42 -8.73
CA LYS A 138 -40.36 -5.72 -7.31
C LYS A 138 -39.17 -6.38 -6.62
N GLU A 139 -38.47 -7.28 -7.32
CA GLU A 139 -37.25 -7.90 -6.79
C GLU A 139 -36.10 -6.89 -6.73
N LEU A 140 -35.95 -6.02 -7.74
CA LEU A 140 -34.94 -4.95 -7.71
C LEU A 140 -35.15 -3.99 -6.54
N ALA A 141 -36.39 -3.57 -6.29
CA ALA A 141 -36.72 -2.70 -5.16
C ALA A 141 -36.43 -3.36 -3.80
N SER A 142 -36.60 -4.67 -3.69
CA SER A 142 -36.24 -5.43 -2.49
C SER A 142 -34.74 -5.53 -2.24
N ILE A 143 -33.93 -5.62 -3.31
CA ILE A 143 -32.47 -5.77 -3.22
C ILE A 143 -31.80 -4.39 -3.04
N PHE A 144 -32.35 -3.36 -3.68
CA PHE A 144 -31.83 -2.00 -3.68
C PHE A 144 -32.90 -1.00 -3.22
N PRO A 145 -33.24 -0.98 -1.92
CA PRO A 145 -34.25 -0.06 -1.39
C PRO A 145 -33.89 1.42 -1.59
N ALA A 146 -32.60 1.75 -1.73
CA ALA A 146 -32.13 3.10 -2.04
C ALA A 146 -32.39 3.55 -3.51
N LEU A 147 -32.67 2.62 -4.42
CA LEU A 147 -33.08 2.90 -5.81
C LEU A 147 -34.60 2.98 -5.98
N SER A 148 -35.37 2.72 -4.90
CA SER A 148 -36.80 2.96 -4.84
C SER A 148 -37.08 4.46 -4.69
N GLY A 149 -36.91 5.21 -5.78
CA GLY A 149 -37.42 6.59 -5.85
C GLY A 149 -38.96 6.61 -5.78
N PRO A 150 -39.58 7.78 -5.53
CA PRO A 150 -41.04 7.91 -5.57
C PRO A 150 -41.55 7.41 -6.93
N GLU A 151 -42.57 6.55 -6.92
CA GLU A 151 -43.27 6.13 -8.13
C GLU A 151 -43.83 7.38 -8.80
N VAL A 152 -43.17 7.82 -9.88
CA VAL A 152 -43.76 8.81 -10.78
C VAL A 152 -44.70 8.02 -11.67
N ASP A 153 -46.00 8.26 -11.52
CA ASP A 153 -47.00 7.63 -12.36
C ASP A 153 -46.80 8.09 -13.80
N VAL A 154 -46.21 7.24 -14.64
CA VAL A 154 -45.90 7.54 -16.05
C VAL A 154 -47.12 7.26 -16.95
N THR A 155 -48.22 6.77 -16.39
CA THR A 155 -49.45 6.48 -17.13
C THR A 155 -50.04 7.74 -17.74
N ASP A 156 -50.14 8.82 -16.95
CA ASP A 156 -50.67 10.12 -17.42
C ASP A 156 -49.79 10.80 -18.50
N THR A 157 -48.50 10.49 -18.56
CA THR A 157 -47.58 11.08 -19.56
C THR A 157 -47.48 10.26 -20.84
N ALA A 158 -47.60 8.94 -20.77
CA ALA A 158 -47.62 8.08 -21.94
C ALA A 158 -48.93 8.22 -22.74
N ASP A 159 -50.07 8.31 -22.06
CA ASP A 159 -51.37 8.48 -22.72
C ASP A 159 -51.51 9.88 -23.34
N ALA A 160 -51.00 10.93 -22.67
CA ALA A 160 -50.98 12.28 -23.22
C ALA A 160 -50.09 12.43 -24.47
N LEU A 161 -48.95 11.74 -24.51
CA LEU A 161 -48.05 11.69 -25.68
C LEU A 161 -48.68 10.92 -26.85
N ALA A 162 -49.36 9.81 -26.57
CA ALA A 162 -50.06 9.04 -27.59
C ALA A 162 -51.24 9.82 -28.19
N GLU A 163 -51.98 10.59 -27.38
CA GLU A 163 -53.05 11.46 -27.88
C GLU A 163 -52.53 12.63 -28.72
N THR A 164 -51.37 13.19 -28.40
CA THR A 164 -50.74 14.24 -29.21
C THR A 164 -50.26 13.71 -30.56
N ASP A 165 -49.57 12.57 -30.57
CA ASP A 165 -49.10 11.94 -31.82
C ASP A 165 -50.28 11.54 -32.73
N LEU A 166 -51.38 11.03 -32.15
CA LEU A 166 -52.57 10.63 -32.91
C LEU A 166 -53.30 11.85 -33.50
N ALA A 167 -53.40 12.95 -32.75
CA ALA A 167 -53.95 14.21 -33.24
C ALA A 167 -53.11 14.82 -34.37
N GLU A 168 -51.78 14.80 -34.26
CA GLU A 168 -50.87 15.27 -35.31
C GLU A 168 -51.00 14.44 -36.59
N HIS A 169 -51.07 13.11 -36.46
CA HIS A 169 -51.27 12.21 -37.59
C HIS A 169 -52.64 12.36 -38.27
N GLN A 170 -53.71 12.60 -37.51
CA GLN A 170 -55.03 12.89 -38.09
C GLN A 170 -55.03 14.22 -38.85
N SER A 171 -54.41 15.27 -38.29
CA SER A 171 -54.30 16.56 -38.99
C SER A 171 -53.50 16.43 -40.28
N ALA A 172 -52.41 15.65 -40.27
CA ALA A 172 -51.58 15.42 -41.44
C ALA A 172 -52.31 14.62 -42.52
N LEU A 173 -53.17 13.67 -42.13
CA LEU A 173 -54.01 12.90 -43.04
C LEU A 173 -55.11 13.78 -43.68
N GLU A 174 -55.76 14.64 -42.90
CA GLU A 174 -56.77 15.58 -43.41
C GLU A 174 -56.16 16.57 -44.42
N ILE A 175 -54.96 17.09 -44.15
CA ILE A 175 -54.22 17.95 -45.08
C ILE A 175 -53.81 17.20 -46.36
N ALA A 176 -53.45 15.92 -46.26
CA ALA A 176 -53.04 15.11 -47.41
C ALA A 176 -54.22 14.60 -48.27
N THR A 177 -55.44 14.65 -47.75
CA THR A 177 -56.66 14.15 -48.42
C THR A 177 -57.61 15.27 -48.88
N ALA A 178 -57.32 16.53 -48.56
CA ALA A 178 -57.96 17.74 -49.08
C ALA A 178 -57.35 18.19 -50.41
#